data_AF-A0A529XT66-F1
#
_entry.id   AF-A0A529XT66-F1
#
_cell.length_a   1.000
_cell.length_b   1.000
_cell.length_c   1.000
_cell.angle_alpha   90.00
_cell.angle_beta   90.00
_cell.angle_gamma   90.00
#
_symmetry.space_group_name_H-M   'P 1'
#
loop_
_entity.id
_entity.type
_entity.pdbx_description
1 polymer ?
#
loop_
_entity_poly.entity_id
_entity_poly.type
_entity_poly.pdbx_seq_one_letter_code
_entity_poly.pdbx_strand_id
1 'polypeptide(L)'
;YCFINNAAVVAQWFRDQGARRVSILDVDYHHGNGTQEIFYRRGDIQVLNLHGDPMVEYPFFLGHADERGEGEGEGFNVNYPMPFGTDWDGWSASLEDACGKLTAYAPDVVIVSLGVDTFEKDPISQFKLKSVDYPKIGRRIARLGLP
;
A
#
# COMPACT_ATOMS: atom_id res chain seq x y z
N TYR A 1 -3.17 -13.77 -6.93
CA TYR A 1 -2.53 -14.74 -7.84
C TYR A 1 -1.00 -14.71 -7.73
N CYS A 2 -0.46 -14.84 -6.51
CA CYS A 2 0.94 -14.53 -6.22
C CYS A 2 1.64 -15.77 -5.64
N PHE A 3 2.91 -15.99 -6.01
CA PHE A 3 3.72 -17.12 -5.54
C PHE A 3 4.98 -16.67 -4.79
N ILE A 4 5.64 -15.64 -5.31
CA ILE A 4 6.76 -14.94 -4.68
C ILE A 4 6.33 -13.50 -4.49
N ASN A 5 6.56 -12.95 -3.29
CA ASN A 5 6.27 -11.56 -3.03
C ASN A 5 7.40 -10.68 -3.58
N ASN A 6 7.24 -10.22 -4.82
CA ASN A 6 8.26 -9.42 -5.52
C ASN A 6 8.59 -8.11 -4.78
N ALA A 7 7.57 -7.40 -4.28
CA ALA A 7 7.75 -6.15 -3.54
C ALA A 7 8.55 -6.39 -2.25
N ALA A 8 8.23 -7.46 -1.52
CA ALA A 8 8.97 -7.83 -0.32
C ALA A 8 10.42 -8.23 -0.61
N VAL A 9 10.67 -8.98 -1.70
CA VAL A 9 12.03 -9.34 -2.13
C VAL A 9 12.85 -8.08 -2.45
N VAL A 10 12.28 -7.13 -3.19
CA VAL A 10 12.96 -5.87 -3.52
C VAL A 10 13.20 -5.02 -2.26
N ALA A 11 12.24 -4.97 -1.34
CA ALA A 11 12.40 -4.24 -0.08
C ALA A 11 13.55 -4.81 0.75
N GLN A 12 13.60 -6.14 0.87
CA GLN A 12 14.69 -6.80 1.56
C GLN A 12 16.03 -6.58 0.84
N TRP A 13 16.06 -6.62 -0.50
CA TRP A 13 17.26 -6.35 -1.26
C TRP A 13 17.82 -4.95 -0.97
N PHE A 14 16.99 -3.90 -0.93
CA PHE A 14 17.45 -2.56 -0.56
C PHE A 14 18.01 -2.49 0.86
N ARG A 15 17.39 -3.19 1.81
CA ARG A 15 17.91 -3.33 3.18
C ARG A 15 19.30 -3.97 3.19
N ASP A 16 19.48 -5.03 2.42
CA ASP A 16 20.75 -5.75 2.29
C ASP A 16 21.84 -4.88 1.61
N GLN A 17 21.44 -3.93 0.76
CA GLN A 17 22.33 -2.93 0.14
C GLN A 17 22.57 -1.69 1.02
N GLY A 18 22.04 -1.66 2.24
CA GLY A 18 22.34 -0.62 3.23
C GLY A 18 21.31 0.51 3.35
N ALA A 19 20.17 0.43 2.66
CA ALA A 19 19.04 1.32 2.97
C ALA A 19 18.63 1.08 4.43
N ARG A 20 18.49 2.14 5.23
CA ARG A 20 18.13 2.10 6.66
C ARG A 20 16.63 1.99 6.90
N ARG A 21 15.80 2.53 6.01
CA ARG A 21 14.34 2.44 6.06
C ARG A 21 13.79 2.30 4.65
N VAL A 22 12.82 1.42 4.47
CA VAL A 22 12.12 1.21 3.18
C VAL A 22 10.63 1.34 3.40
N SER A 23 9.92 2.03 2.51
CA SER A 23 8.45 2.01 2.51
C SER A 23 7.94 1.23 1.31
N ILE A 24 6.94 0.37 1.54
CA ILE A 24 6.13 -0.23 0.50
C ILE A 24 4.77 0.47 0.52
N LEU A 25 4.43 1.10 -0.59
CA LEU A 25 3.13 1.72 -0.82
C LEU A 25 2.35 0.82 -1.80
N ASP A 26 1.34 0.13 -1.30
CA ASP A 26 0.46 -0.71 -2.08
C ASP A 26 -0.79 0.05 -2.51
N VAL A 27 -0.94 0.18 -3.83
CA VAL A 27 -2.07 0.89 -4.47
C VAL A 27 -2.90 -0.05 -5.36
N ASP A 28 -2.65 -1.35 -5.30
CA ASP A 28 -3.53 -2.39 -5.83
C ASP A 28 -4.91 -2.34 -5.15
N TYR A 29 -5.97 -2.81 -5.82
CA TYR A 29 -7.30 -2.83 -5.22
C TYR A 29 -7.41 -3.78 -4.01
N HIS A 30 -6.64 -4.87 -4.00
CA HIS A 30 -6.69 -5.88 -2.96
C HIS A 30 -5.65 -5.61 -1.88
N HIS A 31 -5.94 -6.03 -0.65
CA HIS A 31 -4.95 -5.90 0.43
C HIS A 31 -3.72 -6.76 0.13
N GLY A 32 -2.54 -6.16 0.24
CA GLY A 32 -1.24 -6.83 0.14
C GLY A 32 -0.90 -7.68 1.37
N ASN A 33 -1.79 -8.59 1.77
CA ASN A 33 -1.71 -9.38 3.00
C ASN A 33 -0.38 -10.12 3.17
N GLY A 34 0.18 -10.69 2.10
CA GLY A 34 1.49 -11.34 2.16
C GLY A 34 2.63 -10.36 2.46
N THR A 35 2.56 -9.12 1.96
CA THR A 35 3.56 -8.08 2.24
C THR A 35 3.46 -7.64 3.70
N GLN A 36 2.22 -7.41 4.17
CA GLN A 36 1.96 -7.11 5.56
C GLN A 36 2.52 -8.20 6.48
N GLU A 37 2.23 -9.47 6.23
CA GLU A 37 2.67 -10.59 7.08
C GLU A 37 4.21 -10.68 7.17
N ILE A 38 4.91 -10.56 6.05
CA ILE A 38 6.39 -10.65 6.00
C ILE A 38 7.06 -9.59 6.89
N PHE A 39 6.48 -8.39 6.98
CA PHE A 39 7.07 -7.26 7.69
C PHE A 39 6.33 -6.85 8.97
N TYR A 40 5.30 -7.59 9.39
CA TYR A 40 4.38 -7.18 10.46
C TYR A 40 5.07 -6.81 11.79
N ARG A 41 6.21 -7.47 12.07
CA ARG A 41 6.98 -7.29 13.32
C ARG A 41 8.20 -6.39 13.17
N ARG A 42 8.36 -5.70 12.04
CA ARG A 42 9.58 -4.99 11.64
C ARG A 42 9.35 -3.50 11.51
N GLY A 43 10.17 -2.70 12.21
CA GLY A 43 10.13 -1.24 12.08
C GLY A 43 11.03 -0.65 11.00
N ASP A 44 11.86 -1.48 10.37
CA ASP A 44 12.77 -1.08 9.30
C ASP A 44 12.14 -1.10 7.89
N ILE A 45 10.92 -1.64 7.79
CA ILE A 45 10.09 -1.61 6.59
C ILE A 45 8.68 -1.16 6.97
N GLN A 46 8.22 -0.05 6.39
CA GLN A 46 6.84 0.43 6.52
C GLN A 46 5.98 -0.13 5.40
N VAL A 47 4.78 -0.62 5.72
CA VAL A 47 3.80 -1.11 4.75
C VAL A 47 2.53 -0.27 4.84
N LEU A 48 2.14 0.35 3.72
CA LEU A 48 0.95 1.19 3.58
C LEU A 48 0.07 0.59 2.49
N ASN A 49 -1.13 0.10 2.82
CA ASN A 49 -2.01 -0.58 1.86
C ASN A 49 -3.32 0.20 1.66
N LEU A 50 -3.63 0.58 0.42
CA LEU A 50 -4.94 1.12 0.03
C LEU A 50 -5.74 0.04 -0.68
N HIS A 51 -6.92 -0.34 -0.18
CA HIS A 51 -7.62 -1.50 -0.75
C HIS A 51 -9.11 -1.50 -0.41
N GLY A 52 -9.86 -2.38 -1.08
CA GLY A 52 -11.25 -2.68 -0.72
C GLY A 52 -11.37 -3.22 0.71
N ASP A 53 -12.51 -2.97 1.33
CA ASP A 53 -12.82 -3.47 2.69
C ASP A 53 -12.78 -5.00 2.72
N PRO A 54 -11.86 -5.62 3.50
CA PRO A 54 -11.75 -7.08 3.56
C PRO A 54 -13.00 -7.75 4.14
N MET A 55 -13.92 -7.02 4.78
CA MET A 55 -15.20 -7.62 5.18
C MET A 55 -16.03 -8.14 4.00
N VAL A 56 -15.79 -7.60 2.80
CA VAL A 56 -16.54 -7.95 1.57
C VAL A 56 -15.64 -8.25 0.37
N GLU A 57 -14.32 -8.17 0.53
CA GLU A 57 -13.35 -8.33 -0.54
C GLU A 57 -12.20 -9.26 -0.14
N TYR A 58 -11.62 -9.95 -1.12
CA TYR A 58 -10.37 -10.69 -0.91
C TYR A 58 -9.30 -9.75 -0.32
N PRO A 59 -8.56 -10.14 0.74
CA PRO A 59 -8.33 -11.50 1.22
C PRO A 59 -9.17 -11.94 2.43
N PHE A 60 -10.20 -11.17 2.80
CA PHE A 60 -11.18 -11.45 3.87
C PHE A 60 -10.70 -11.46 5.32
N PHE A 61 -9.47 -11.92 5.59
CA PHE A 61 -9.00 -12.20 6.94
C PHE A 61 -7.88 -11.27 7.42
N LEU A 62 -7.42 -10.37 6.55
CA LEU A 62 -6.39 -9.36 6.80
C LEU A 62 -6.73 -8.10 6.00
N GLY A 63 -6.20 -6.97 6.45
CA GLY A 63 -6.44 -5.65 5.89
C GLY A 63 -7.31 -4.76 6.77
N HIS A 64 -7.70 -5.20 7.97
CA HIS A 64 -8.47 -4.37 8.87
C HIS A 64 -7.62 -3.18 9.38
N ALA A 65 -8.28 -2.05 9.66
CA ALA A 65 -7.60 -0.81 10.03
C ALA A 65 -6.91 -0.87 11.41
N ASP A 66 -7.30 -1.82 12.26
CA ASP A 66 -6.73 -2.07 13.59
C ASP A 66 -5.47 -2.97 13.54
N GLU A 67 -5.13 -3.53 12.37
CA GLU A 67 -3.90 -4.30 12.16
C GLU A 67 -2.71 -3.36 11.95
N ARG A 68 -2.09 -2.93 13.06
CA ARG A 68 -1.09 -1.85 13.05
C ARG A 68 0.37 -2.31 13.15
N GLY A 69 0.62 -3.61 13.02
CA GLY A 69 1.91 -4.23 13.28
C GLY A 69 1.97 -4.86 14.67
N GLU A 70 3.15 -5.36 15.05
CA GLU A 70 3.37 -5.96 16.37
C GLU A 70 4.83 -5.78 16.81
N GLY A 71 5.07 -5.54 18.10
CA GLY A 71 6.44 -5.42 18.63
C GLY A 71 7.19 -4.22 18.02
N GLU A 72 8.37 -4.46 17.45
CA GLU A 72 9.15 -3.40 16.78
C GLU A 72 8.46 -2.86 15.50
N GLY A 73 7.51 -3.62 14.94
CA GLY A 73 6.69 -3.21 13.79
C GLY A 73 5.45 -2.40 14.15
N GLU A 74 5.15 -2.22 15.44
CA GLU A 74 3.98 -1.47 15.89
C GLU A 74 3.97 -0.04 15.33
N GLY A 75 2.91 0.31 14.59
CA GLY A 75 2.76 1.58 13.91
C GLY A 75 3.37 1.66 12.51
N PHE A 76 4.01 0.61 12.02
CA PHE A 76 4.63 0.56 10.69
C PHE A 76 3.85 -0.24 9.65
N ASN A 77 2.74 -0.87 10.05
CA ASN A 77 1.70 -1.34 9.12
C ASN A 77 0.47 -0.42 9.19
N VAL A 78 -0.02 0.03 8.03
CA VAL A 78 -1.20 0.90 7.96
C VAL A 78 -2.08 0.45 6.79
N ASN A 79 -3.31 0.07 7.13
CA ASN A 79 -4.32 -0.34 6.16
C ASN A 79 -5.39 0.75 6.00
N TYR A 80 -5.81 0.95 4.75
CA TYR A 80 -6.87 1.87 4.36
C TYR A 80 -8.00 1.08 3.67
N PRO A 81 -8.78 0.28 4.43
CA PRO A 81 -9.93 -0.41 3.88
C PRO A 81 -11.01 0.60 3.47
N MET A 82 -11.47 0.51 2.23
CA MET A 82 -12.46 1.43 1.66
C MET A 82 -13.68 0.66 1.14
N PRO A 83 -14.90 1.22 1.29
CA PRO A 83 -16.12 0.55 0.85
C PRO A 83 -16.17 0.42 -0.69
N PHE A 84 -17.03 -0.48 -1.16
CA PHE A 84 -17.37 -0.55 -2.58
C PHE A 84 -17.93 0.78 -3.09
N GLY A 85 -17.58 1.13 -4.32
CA GLY A 85 -18.00 2.38 -4.94
C GLY A 85 -17.13 3.58 -4.60
N THR A 86 -16.07 3.45 -3.80
CA THR A 86 -15.13 4.54 -3.57
C THR A 86 -14.58 5.10 -4.88
N ASP A 87 -14.73 6.41 -5.04
CA ASP A 87 -14.30 7.17 -6.20
C ASP A 87 -12.95 7.87 -5.94
N TRP A 88 -12.54 8.72 -6.87
CA TRP A 88 -11.28 9.45 -6.78
C TRP A 88 -11.14 10.25 -5.48
N ASP A 89 -12.19 10.92 -5.02
CA ASP A 89 -12.07 11.83 -3.87
C ASP A 89 -11.82 11.04 -2.59
N GLY A 90 -12.55 9.95 -2.38
CA GLY A 90 -12.31 9.05 -1.24
C GLY A 90 -10.95 8.34 -1.33
N TRP A 91 -10.61 7.81 -2.50
CA TRP A 91 -9.37 7.06 -2.69
C TRP A 91 -8.13 7.96 -2.56
N SER A 92 -8.18 9.17 -3.14
CA SER A 92 -7.04 10.10 -3.10
C SER A 92 -6.81 10.70 -1.72
N ALA A 93 -7.84 10.82 -0.88
CA ALA A 93 -7.68 11.21 0.51
C ALA A 93 -6.84 10.16 1.29
N SER A 94 -7.10 8.87 1.07
CA SER A 94 -6.28 7.78 1.63
C SER A 94 -4.84 7.83 1.11
N LEU A 95 -4.65 8.11 -0.18
CA LEU A 95 -3.30 8.25 -0.75
C LEU A 95 -2.54 9.42 -0.14
N GLU A 96 -3.20 10.56 0.09
CA GLU A 96 -2.56 11.72 0.70
C GLU A 96 -2.11 11.46 2.13
N ASP A 97 -2.96 10.83 2.93
CA ASP A 97 -2.60 10.46 4.29
C ASP A 97 -1.49 9.39 4.32
N ALA A 98 -1.54 8.39 3.44
CA ALA A 98 -0.47 7.40 3.28
C ALA A 98 0.86 8.06 2.93
N CYS A 99 0.86 8.99 1.96
CA CYS A 99 2.05 9.75 1.60
C CYS A 99 2.55 10.64 2.76
N GLY A 100 1.65 11.17 3.59
CA GLY A 100 2.01 11.90 4.81
C GLY A 100 2.73 11.01 5.82
N LYS A 101 2.20 9.80 6.08
CA LYS A 101 2.84 8.80 6.95
C LYS A 101 4.16 8.29 6.39
N LEU A 102 4.26 8.13 5.07
CA LEU A 102 5.51 7.79 4.38
C LEU A 102 6.56 8.88 4.58
N THR A 103 6.17 10.15 4.40
CA THR A 103 7.07 11.29 4.61
C THR A 103 7.56 11.38 6.06
N ALA A 104 6.67 11.14 7.03
CA ALA A 104 7.03 11.11 8.45
C ALA A 104 7.96 9.95 8.82
N TYR A 105 7.80 8.80 8.16
CA TYR A 105 8.68 7.65 8.31
C TYR A 105 10.08 7.90 7.74
N ALA A 106 10.20 8.78 6.74
CA ALA A 106 11.44 9.17 6.09
C ALA A 106 12.27 7.96 5.60
N PRO A 107 11.72 7.14 4.66
CA PRO A 107 12.45 6.04 4.08
C PRO A 107 13.55 6.54 3.13
N ASP A 108 14.54 5.69 2.88
CA ASP A 108 15.58 5.96 1.88
C ASP A 108 15.09 5.63 0.46
N VAL A 109 14.08 4.77 0.32
CA VAL A 109 13.51 4.30 -0.95
C VAL A 109 12.02 3.93 -0.77
N VAL A 110 11.21 4.15 -1.82
CA VAL A 110 9.82 3.70 -1.88
C VAL A 110 9.63 2.64 -2.95
N ILE A 111 8.96 1.54 -2.59
CA ILE A 111 8.53 0.51 -3.52
C ILE A 111 7.02 0.65 -3.69
N VAL A 112 6.56 0.76 -4.93
CA VAL A 112 5.13 0.86 -5.23
C VAL A 112 4.64 -0.47 -5.79
N SER A 113 3.78 -1.16 -5.04
CA SER A 113 3.00 -2.28 -5.57
C SER A 113 1.84 -1.69 -6.37
N LEU A 114 2.00 -1.63 -7.69
CA LEU A 114 1.03 -1.00 -8.58
C LEU A 114 0.07 -2.05 -9.17
N GLY A 115 -1.14 -2.10 -8.63
CA GLY A 115 -2.31 -2.63 -9.32
C GLY A 115 -3.11 -1.53 -10.02
N VAL A 116 -3.70 -1.84 -11.16
CA VAL A 116 -4.61 -0.93 -11.89
C VAL A 116 -6.04 -1.47 -11.93
N ASP A 117 -6.31 -2.50 -11.16
CA ASP A 117 -7.63 -3.09 -10.95
C ASP A 117 -8.56 -2.19 -10.12
N THR A 118 -8.05 -1.11 -9.51
CA THR A 118 -8.87 -0.02 -8.96
C THR A 118 -9.77 0.71 -9.98
N PHE A 119 -9.65 0.38 -11.27
CA PHE A 119 -10.33 1.02 -12.39
C PHE A 119 -11.84 0.76 -12.39
N GLU A 120 -12.63 1.77 -12.74
CA GLU A 120 -14.11 1.73 -12.70
C GLU A 120 -14.75 0.61 -13.56
N LYS A 121 -13.99 0.05 -14.52
CA LYS A 121 -14.44 -1.03 -15.41
C LYS A 121 -13.68 -2.34 -15.20
N ASP A 122 -12.83 -2.42 -14.19
CA ASP A 122 -12.20 -3.69 -13.83
C ASP A 122 -13.30 -4.68 -13.38
N PRO A 123 -13.31 -5.93 -13.87
CA PRO A 123 -14.38 -6.88 -13.58
C PRO A 123 -14.32 -7.48 -12.17
N ILE A 124 -13.20 -7.32 -11.45
CA ILE A 124 -12.98 -7.91 -10.12
C ILE A 124 -12.82 -6.84 -9.02
N SER A 125 -13.04 -5.57 -9.35
CA SER A 125 -13.02 -4.46 -8.39
C SER A 125 -14.34 -3.72 -8.33
N GLN A 126 -14.58 -3.05 -7.21
CA GLN A 126 -15.73 -2.18 -7.00
C GLN A 126 -15.38 -0.70 -6.86
N PHE A 127 -14.11 -0.31 -6.99
CA PHE A 127 -13.72 1.10 -7.03
C PHE A 127 -14.14 1.79 -8.33
N LYS A 128 -14.05 3.13 -8.34
CA LYS A 128 -14.53 4.00 -9.43
C LYS A 128 -13.45 4.94 -9.97
N LEU A 129 -12.17 4.55 -9.90
CA LEU A 129 -11.10 5.35 -10.50
C LEU A 129 -11.22 5.34 -12.02
N LYS A 130 -10.97 6.49 -12.63
CA LYS A 130 -11.00 6.66 -14.08
C LYS A 130 -9.59 6.68 -14.64
N SER A 131 -9.44 6.46 -15.94
CA SER A 131 -8.12 6.50 -16.59
C SER A 131 -7.38 7.83 -16.37
N VAL A 132 -8.12 8.94 -16.21
CA VAL A 132 -7.57 10.28 -15.92
C VAL A 132 -6.99 10.44 -14.51
N ASP A 133 -7.25 9.48 -13.63
CA ASP A 133 -6.82 9.52 -12.23
C ASP A 133 -5.43 8.91 -12.04
N TYR A 134 -5.05 7.86 -12.77
CA TYR A 134 -3.73 7.23 -12.65
C TYR A 134 -2.54 8.19 -12.84
N PRO A 135 -2.54 9.12 -13.82
CA PRO A 135 -1.48 10.12 -13.91
C PRO A 135 -1.44 11.08 -12.70
N LYS A 136 -2.53 11.25 -11.96
CA LYS A 136 -2.54 12.02 -10.71
C LYS A 136 -1.85 11.22 -9.59
N ILE A 137 -2.12 9.92 -9.50
CA ILE A 137 -1.43 8.99 -8.57
C ILE A 137 0.08 9.05 -8.79
N GLY A 138 0.54 8.81 -10.03
CA GLY A 138 1.97 8.83 -10.36
C GLY A 138 2.63 10.18 -10.04
N ARG A 139 1.97 11.30 -10.39
CA ARG A 139 2.47 12.65 -10.04
C ARG A 139 2.55 12.85 -8.53
N ARG A 140 1.61 12.30 -7.76
CA ARG A 140 1.61 12.45 -6.31
C ARG A 140 2.74 11.66 -5.64
N ILE A 141 2.95 10.42 -6.06
CA ILE A 141 4.05 9.58 -5.57
C ILE A 141 5.39 10.21 -5.97
N ALA A 142 5.55 10.68 -7.22
CA ALA A 142 6.77 11.34 -7.68
C ALA A 142 7.15 12.59 -6.86
N ARG A 143 6.16 13.32 -6.31
CA ARG A 143 6.41 14.49 -5.43
C ARG A 143 7.06 14.12 -4.10
N LEU A 144 7.09 12.86 -3.71
CA LEU A 144 7.84 12.40 -2.55
C LEU A 144 9.36 12.60 -2.75
N GLY A 145 9.84 12.68 -4.00
CA GLY A 145 11.25 12.91 -4.30
C GLY A 145 12.16 11.77 -3.86
N LEU A 146 11.62 10.57 -3.73
CA LEU A 146 12.33 9.37 -3.30
C LEU A 146 12.66 8.47 -4.50
N PRO A 147 13.79 7.74 -4.43
CA PRO A 147 14.07 6.62 -5.32
C PRO A 147 12.96 5.57 -5.30
#